data_AF-A0A7V6UXC9-F1
#
_entry.id   AF-A0A7V6UXC9-F1
#
_cell.length_a   1.000
_cell.length_b   1.000
_cell.length_c   1.000
_cell.angle_alpha   90.00
_cell.angle_beta   90.00
_cell.angle_gamma   90.00
#
_symmetry.space_group_name_H-M   'P 1'
#
loop_
_entity.id
_entity.type
_entity.pdbx_description
1 polymer ?
#
loop_
_entity_poly.entity_id
_entity_poly.type
_entity_poly.pdbx_seq_one_letter_code
_entity_poly.pdbx_strand_id
1 'polypeptide(L)'
;VGNASLVGVDIRTLEAFDFKVAQGTLPQEGDPEAVVFGCNVARQFYNPKSRSDMYFWDPNREPPIDPMTDKIQITFDWSYGERRPIGQGPDENNRPAKLYKLKVVGVLEQSNDEKDYNVYMDINQVKKLKKEQEKQQQGGGIRVIGGMAGDDSYERVLVKVKNINDVDRVQEKIKEMGFGTYSLSDIRKSMQEQSRTVQTILGGIGAISLFVAALGITNTMIMSIYERTREIGIMKVLGCAISDIRRLFLFEAGMIGFLGGVLGIALSYGASLLLNKAGAGFMNRGGMGMYGEVYDISVIPVWLAFASVGFATVVGLVSGFYPARRAMKLSALEAIRTE
;
A
#
# COMPACT_ATOMS: atom_id res chain seq x y z
N VAL A 1 -25.07 -21.00 2.49
CA VAL A 1 -25.57 -19.65 2.16
C VAL A 1 -24.38 -18.73 2.14
N GLY A 2 -24.28 -17.84 1.17
CA GLY A 2 -23.22 -16.84 1.10
C GLY A 2 -23.84 -15.48 0.81
N ASN A 3 -23.33 -14.43 1.46
CA ASN A 3 -23.77 -13.07 1.24
C ASN A 3 -22.83 -12.42 0.23
N ALA A 4 -23.35 -12.03 -0.93
CA ALA A 4 -22.60 -11.34 -1.97
C ALA A 4 -23.45 -10.23 -2.58
N SER A 5 -22.81 -9.14 -3.00
CA SER A 5 -23.50 -8.07 -3.71
C SER A 5 -23.66 -8.43 -5.18
N LEU A 6 -24.86 -8.22 -5.71
CA LEU A 6 -25.18 -8.45 -7.10
C LEU A 6 -25.04 -7.14 -7.88
N VAL A 7 -24.12 -7.10 -8.84
CA VAL A 7 -23.80 -5.89 -9.61
C VAL A 7 -24.19 -6.08 -11.07
N GLY A 8 -25.06 -5.19 -11.54
CA GLY A 8 -25.47 -5.12 -12.95
C GLY A 8 -24.47 -4.33 -13.78
N VAL A 9 -23.92 -4.94 -14.81
CA VAL A 9 -22.92 -4.33 -15.71
C VAL A 9 -23.35 -4.48 -17.17
N ASP A 10 -22.95 -3.53 -18.02
CA ASP A 10 -23.11 -3.68 -19.47
C ASP A 10 -22.05 -4.66 -19.97
N ILE A 11 -22.50 -5.79 -20.50
CA ILE A 11 -21.64 -6.88 -20.98
C ILE A 11 -20.57 -6.38 -21.96
N ARG A 12 -20.91 -5.40 -22.80
CA ARG A 12 -20.00 -4.84 -23.83
C ARG A 12 -18.85 -4.05 -23.23
N THR A 13 -18.99 -3.62 -21.98
CA THR A 13 -17.96 -2.83 -21.27
C THR A 13 -17.05 -3.68 -20.41
N LEU A 14 -17.36 -4.97 -20.20
CA LEU A 14 -16.58 -5.87 -19.33
C LEU A 14 -15.11 -5.96 -19.76
N GLU A 15 -14.84 -6.16 -21.06
CA GLU A 15 -13.48 -6.19 -21.58
C GLU A 15 -12.75 -4.85 -21.39
N ALA A 16 -13.45 -3.74 -21.62
CA ALA A 16 -12.89 -2.40 -21.47
C ALA A 16 -12.50 -2.10 -20.01
N PHE A 17 -13.15 -2.70 -19.02
CA PHE A 17 -12.84 -2.55 -17.60
C PHE A 17 -11.91 -3.63 -17.04
N ASP A 18 -11.24 -4.42 -17.90
CA ASP A 18 -10.25 -5.43 -17.50
C ASP A 18 -10.86 -6.51 -16.58
N PHE A 19 -12.05 -7.00 -16.93
CA PHE A 19 -12.62 -8.20 -16.32
C PHE A 19 -11.96 -9.44 -16.96
N LYS A 20 -10.88 -9.92 -16.33
CA LYS A 20 -10.22 -11.15 -16.73
C LYS A 20 -10.84 -12.35 -16.02
N VAL A 21 -10.98 -13.44 -16.75
CA VAL A 21 -11.59 -14.68 -16.26
C VAL A 21 -10.46 -15.68 -16.01
N ALA A 22 -10.38 -16.21 -14.79
CA ALA A 22 -9.47 -17.30 -14.46
C ALA A 22 -10.01 -18.66 -14.92
N GLN A 23 -11.33 -18.85 -14.86
CA GLN A 23 -12.00 -20.10 -15.25
C GLN A 23 -13.34 -19.81 -15.95
N GLY A 24 -13.59 -20.44 -17.09
CA GLY A 24 -14.83 -20.27 -17.86
C GLY A 24 -14.78 -19.08 -18.84
N THR A 25 -15.92 -18.41 -19.04
CA THR A 25 -16.09 -17.31 -20.00
C THR A 25 -16.87 -16.14 -19.39
N LEU A 26 -16.71 -14.94 -19.96
CA LEU A 26 -17.57 -13.80 -19.63
C LEU A 26 -19.03 -14.06 -20.09
N PRO A 27 -20.04 -13.43 -19.45
CA PRO A 27 -21.42 -13.55 -19.89
C PRO A 27 -21.56 -13.01 -21.32
N GLN A 28 -22.32 -13.72 -22.17
CA GLN A 28 -22.65 -13.25 -23.51
C GLN A 28 -24.02 -12.58 -23.54
N GLU A 29 -24.21 -11.65 -24.47
CA GLU A 29 -25.45 -10.92 -24.64
C GLU A 29 -26.59 -11.89 -25.01
N GLY A 30 -27.64 -11.94 -24.18
CA GLY A 30 -28.82 -12.79 -24.41
C GLY A 30 -28.98 -14.02 -23.52
N ASP A 31 -28.03 -14.35 -22.63
CA ASP A 31 -28.22 -15.38 -21.60
C ASP A 31 -28.67 -14.71 -20.27
N PRO A 32 -29.98 -14.74 -19.92
CA PRO A 32 -30.52 -14.02 -18.77
C PRO A 32 -30.08 -14.61 -17.41
N GLU A 33 -29.63 -15.86 -17.39
CA GLU A 33 -29.21 -16.56 -16.17
C GLU A 33 -27.68 -16.57 -16.00
N ALA A 34 -26.93 -16.11 -17.01
CA ALA A 34 -25.47 -16.11 -16.99
C ALA A 34 -24.91 -15.08 -16.00
N VAL A 35 -24.06 -15.56 -15.10
CA VAL A 35 -23.37 -14.74 -14.09
C VAL A 35 -21.90 -15.07 -14.01
N VAL A 36 -21.09 -14.08 -13.67
CA VAL A 36 -19.67 -14.24 -13.39
C VAL A 36 -19.39 -13.93 -11.92
N PHE A 37 -18.62 -14.80 -11.28
CA PHE A 37 -18.29 -14.72 -9.87
C PHE A 37 -16.92 -14.07 -9.68
N GLY A 38 -16.81 -13.15 -8.73
CA GLY A 38 -15.50 -12.78 -8.18
C GLY A 38 -14.80 -13.97 -7.54
N CYS A 39 -13.46 -13.98 -7.55
CA CYS A 39 -12.67 -15.12 -7.08
C CYS A 39 -12.91 -15.48 -5.60
N ASN A 40 -13.33 -14.51 -4.78
CA ASN A 40 -13.57 -14.69 -3.34
C ASN A 40 -15.04 -14.93 -2.98
N VAL A 41 -15.98 -14.80 -3.92
CA VAL A 41 -17.41 -15.04 -3.67
C VAL A 41 -17.65 -16.48 -3.19
N ALA A 42 -16.98 -17.46 -3.80
CA ALA A 42 -17.09 -18.87 -3.41
C ALA A 42 -16.70 -19.10 -1.94
N ARG A 43 -15.74 -18.32 -1.42
CA ARG A 43 -15.25 -18.39 -0.04
C ARG A 43 -16.20 -17.78 0.99
N GLN A 44 -17.16 -16.96 0.56
CA GLN A 44 -18.16 -16.35 1.45
C GLN A 44 -19.30 -17.29 1.82
N PHE A 45 -19.38 -18.47 1.20
CA PHE A 45 -20.39 -19.46 1.54
C PHE A 45 -20.09 -20.08 2.90
N TYR A 46 -21.10 -20.16 3.75
CA TYR A 46 -21.05 -20.81 5.05
C TYR A 46 -22.32 -21.62 5.32
N ASN A 47 -22.26 -22.49 6.33
CA ASN A 47 -23.41 -23.26 6.77
C ASN A 47 -24.05 -22.62 8.02
N PRO A 48 -25.20 -21.92 7.90
CA PRO A 48 -25.84 -21.24 9.03
C PRO A 48 -26.36 -22.19 10.12
N LYS A 49 -26.43 -23.50 9.85
CA LYS A 49 -26.85 -24.51 10.83
C LYS A 49 -25.68 -25.08 11.64
N SER A 50 -24.43 -24.84 11.24
CA SER A 50 -23.25 -25.30 11.96
C SER A 50 -22.89 -24.33 13.09
N ARG A 51 -22.53 -24.84 14.28
CA ARG A 51 -22.05 -24.03 15.42
C ARG A 51 -20.58 -23.62 15.29
N SER A 52 -19.82 -24.28 14.42
CA SER A 52 -18.38 -24.08 14.24
C SER A 52 -18.01 -23.25 13.01
N ASP A 53 -18.92 -23.09 12.04
CA ASP A 53 -18.75 -22.21 10.86
C ASP A 53 -19.16 -20.75 11.18
N MET A 54 -18.66 -20.21 12.30
CA MET A 54 -18.76 -18.77 12.55
C MET A 54 -17.84 -18.02 11.59
N TYR A 55 -18.25 -16.81 11.19
CA TYR A 55 -17.59 -15.82 10.31
C TYR A 55 -16.07 -15.63 10.58
N PHE A 56 -15.26 -16.63 10.30
CA PHE A 56 -13.81 -16.54 10.34
C PHE A 56 -13.34 -16.64 8.90
N TRP A 57 -12.92 -15.50 8.35
CA TRP A 57 -12.18 -15.45 7.11
C TRP A 57 -10.84 -16.17 7.35
N ASP A 58 -10.75 -17.41 6.89
CA ASP A 58 -9.50 -18.17 6.86
C ASP A 58 -8.96 -18.15 5.42
N PRO A 59 -7.84 -17.44 5.16
CA PRO A 59 -7.27 -17.33 3.82
C PRO A 59 -6.79 -18.69 3.27
N ASN A 60 -6.54 -19.69 4.13
CA ASN A 60 -6.08 -21.02 3.75
C ASN A 60 -7.20 -22.07 3.64
N ARG A 61 -8.45 -21.70 3.94
CA ARG A 61 -9.59 -22.60 3.79
C ARG A 61 -9.97 -22.72 2.31
N GLU A 62 -10.07 -23.95 1.82
CA GLU A 62 -10.59 -24.22 0.49
C GLU A 62 -12.03 -23.70 0.36
N PRO A 63 -12.43 -23.12 -0.79
CA PRO A 63 -13.78 -22.67 -1.00
C PRO A 63 -14.78 -23.82 -0.76
N PRO A 64 -15.81 -23.62 0.07
CA PRO A 64 -16.76 -24.69 0.42
C PRO A 64 -17.70 -25.08 -0.72
N ILE A 65 -17.68 -24.36 -1.84
CA ILE A 65 -18.43 -24.65 -3.05
C ILE A 65 -17.52 -24.49 -4.28
N ASP A 66 -17.80 -25.24 -5.34
CA ASP A 66 -17.23 -25.01 -6.67
C ASP A 66 -18.25 -24.25 -7.55
N PRO A 67 -18.00 -22.97 -7.86
CA PRO A 67 -18.95 -22.15 -8.62
C PRO A 67 -19.30 -22.71 -10.01
N MET A 68 -18.40 -23.48 -10.63
CA MET A 68 -18.58 -23.97 -12.00
C MET A 68 -19.39 -25.28 -12.07
N THR A 69 -19.38 -26.06 -10.99
CA THR A 69 -19.99 -27.40 -10.95
C THR A 69 -21.30 -27.40 -10.16
N ASP A 70 -21.39 -26.60 -9.10
CA ASP A 70 -22.53 -26.60 -8.19
C ASP A 70 -23.73 -25.79 -8.71
N LYS A 71 -24.94 -26.25 -8.38
CA LYS A 71 -26.18 -25.54 -8.73
C LYS A 71 -26.38 -24.35 -7.79
N ILE A 72 -26.17 -23.14 -8.29
CA ILE A 72 -26.32 -21.91 -7.51
C ILE A 72 -27.71 -21.29 -7.69
N GLN A 73 -28.27 -20.82 -6.58
CA GLN A 73 -29.52 -20.07 -6.53
C GLN A 73 -29.33 -18.82 -5.69
N ILE A 74 -30.00 -17.74 -6.07
CA ILE A 74 -30.04 -16.51 -5.28
C ILE A 74 -31.44 -16.25 -4.74
N THR A 75 -31.45 -15.59 -3.60
CA THR A 75 -32.64 -15.01 -2.97
C THR A 75 -32.28 -13.63 -2.46
N PHE A 76 -33.24 -12.71 -2.49
CA PHE A 76 -33.09 -11.38 -1.91
C PHE A 76 -33.58 -11.32 -0.45
N ASP A 77 -34.01 -12.46 0.09
CA ASP A 77 -34.36 -12.61 1.50
C ASP A 77 -33.10 -12.88 2.32
N TRP A 78 -32.66 -11.85 3.06
CA TRP A 78 -31.48 -11.92 3.92
C TRP A 78 -31.65 -12.87 5.11
N SER A 79 -32.89 -13.25 5.47
CA SER A 79 -33.16 -14.21 6.55
C SER A 79 -33.13 -15.67 6.09
N TYR A 80 -32.88 -15.91 4.81
CA TYR A 80 -32.95 -17.24 4.23
C TYR A 80 -31.88 -18.19 4.79
N GLY A 81 -32.34 -19.24 5.48
CA GLY A 81 -31.49 -20.27 6.06
C GLY A 81 -30.96 -19.95 7.46
N GLU A 82 -31.24 -18.77 8.00
CA GLU A 82 -30.90 -18.41 9.38
C GLU A 82 -31.79 -19.13 10.39
N ARG A 83 -31.26 -19.35 11.61
CA ARG A 83 -32.06 -19.87 12.71
C ARG A 83 -32.91 -18.74 13.27
N ARG A 84 -34.23 -18.87 13.20
CA ARG A 84 -35.17 -17.91 13.79
C ARG A 84 -34.87 -17.71 15.29
N PRO A 85 -34.82 -16.47 15.80
CA PRO A 85 -34.73 -16.22 17.23
C PRO A 85 -35.90 -16.87 17.98
N ILE A 86 -35.62 -17.53 19.11
CA ILE A 86 -36.64 -18.16 19.95
C ILE A 86 -37.54 -17.04 20.51
N GLY A 87 -38.81 -16.98 20.08
CA GLY A 87 -39.81 -16.05 20.60
C GLY A 87 -40.54 -15.17 19.58
N GLN A 88 -40.13 -15.14 18.31
CA GLN A 88 -40.91 -14.52 17.22
C GLN A 88 -41.97 -15.50 16.70
N GLY A 89 -43.24 -15.13 16.82
CA GLY A 89 -44.35 -15.86 16.18
C GLY A 89 -44.20 -15.89 14.65
N PRO A 90 -44.90 -16.78 13.93
CA PRO A 90 -44.86 -16.79 12.48
C PRO A 90 -45.36 -15.44 11.96
N ASP A 91 -44.53 -14.70 11.22
CA ASP A 91 -44.99 -13.54 10.46
C ASP A 91 -46.21 -13.96 9.62
N GLU A 92 -47.32 -13.22 9.74
CA GLU A 92 -48.56 -13.46 8.99
C GLU A 92 -48.35 -13.41 7.45
N ASN A 93 -47.20 -12.88 7.00
CA ASN A 93 -46.78 -12.83 5.60
C ASN A 93 -45.52 -13.68 5.31
N ASN A 94 -45.44 -14.88 5.87
CA ASN A 94 -44.37 -15.86 5.62
C ASN A 94 -44.44 -16.46 4.20
N ARG A 95 -44.20 -15.64 3.17
CA ARG A 95 -44.07 -16.11 1.78
C ARG A 95 -42.73 -16.83 1.64
N PRO A 96 -42.67 -18.04 1.06
CA PRO A 96 -41.39 -18.73 0.85
C PRO A 96 -40.49 -17.86 -0.03
N ALA A 97 -39.23 -17.72 0.38
CA ALA A 97 -38.23 -16.96 -0.37
C ALA A 97 -38.15 -17.49 -1.81
N LYS A 98 -38.34 -16.60 -2.78
CA LYS A 98 -38.28 -16.97 -4.20
C LYS A 98 -36.82 -17.19 -4.60
N LEU A 99 -36.54 -18.40 -5.07
CA LEU A 99 -35.21 -18.81 -5.51
C LEU A 99 -35.09 -18.59 -7.02
N TYR A 100 -34.12 -17.78 -7.41
CA TYR A 100 -33.77 -17.59 -8.83
C TYR A 100 -32.56 -18.46 -9.13
N LYS A 101 -32.67 -19.29 -10.16
CA LYS A 101 -31.54 -20.10 -10.63
C LYS A 101 -30.57 -19.21 -11.37
N LEU A 102 -29.28 -19.36 -11.07
CA LEU A 102 -28.21 -18.72 -11.81
C LEU A 102 -27.34 -19.78 -12.46
N LYS A 103 -26.82 -19.45 -13.64
CA LYS A 103 -25.85 -20.23 -14.37
C LYS A 103 -24.52 -19.50 -14.29
N VAL A 104 -23.61 -20.02 -13.49
CA VAL A 104 -22.25 -19.47 -13.43
C VAL A 104 -21.52 -19.84 -14.71
N VAL A 105 -21.12 -18.82 -15.47
CA VAL A 105 -20.39 -19.01 -16.74
C VAL A 105 -18.89 -18.82 -16.58
N GLY A 106 -18.45 -18.18 -15.50
CA GLY A 106 -17.03 -18.04 -15.20
C GLY A 106 -16.73 -17.42 -13.83
N VAL A 107 -15.46 -17.53 -13.44
CA VAL A 107 -14.88 -16.96 -12.23
C VAL A 107 -13.76 -16.01 -12.61
N LEU A 108 -13.77 -14.79 -12.08
CA LEU A 108 -12.78 -13.75 -12.35
C LEU A 108 -11.40 -14.14 -11.81
N GLU A 109 -10.37 -13.66 -12.48
CA GLU A 109 -9.00 -13.65 -11.97
C GLU A 109 -8.90 -12.70 -10.77
N GLN A 110 -8.07 -13.08 -9.80
CA GLN A 110 -7.86 -12.27 -8.61
C GLN A 110 -7.26 -10.91 -9.00
N SER A 111 -8.04 -9.85 -8.76
CA SER A 111 -7.69 -8.49 -9.15
C SER A 111 -7.40 -7.58 -7.95
N ASN A 112 -7.56 -8.09 -6.72
CA ASN A 112 -7.37 -7.39 -5.45
C ASN A 112 -8.19 -6.10 -5.34
N ASP A 113 -9.37 -6.12 -5.94
CA ASP A 113 -10.32 -5.01 -6.01
C ASP A 113 -11.73 -5.48 -5.61
N GLU A 114 -12.70 -4.58 -5.59
CA GLU A 114 -14.12 -4.87 -5.33
C GLU A 114 -14.66 -6.01 -6.23
N LYS A 115 -14.06 -6.23 -7.40
CA LYS A 115 -14.41 -7.30 -8.34
C LYS A 115 -14.30 -8.70 -7.77
N ASP A 116 -13.42 -8.91 -6.81
CA ASP A 116 -13.15 -10.24 -6.27
C ASP A 116 -14.29 -10.73 -5.36
N TYR A 117 -15.11 -9.81 -4.84
CA TYR A 117 -16.12 -10.09 -3.82
C TYR A 117 -17.57 -9.97 -4.31
N ASN A 118 -17.76 -9.59 -5.58
CA ASN A 118 -19.08 -9.31 -6.14
C ASN A 118 -19.46 -10.32 -7.22
N VAL A 119 -20.77 -10.47 -7.44
CA VAL A 119 -21.33 -11.25 -8.54
C VAL A 119 -21.79 -10.31 -9.64
N TYR A 120 -21.39 -10.58 -10.88
CA TYR A 120 -21.65 -9.73 -12.03
C TYR A 120 -22.64 -10.38 -12.99
N MET A 121 -23.63 -9.59 -13.44
CA MET A 121 -24.61 -10.02 -14.44
C MET A 121 -25.08 -8.85 -15.31
N ASP A 122 -25.85 -9.14 -16.36
CA ASP A 122 -26.36 -8.09 -17.25
C ASP A 122 -27.25 -7.08 -16.51
N ILE A 123 -27.00 -5.79 -16.75
CA ILE A 123 -27.70 -4.69 -16.09
C ILE A 123 -29.22 -4.70 -16.33
N ASN A 124 -29.68 -5.13 -17.51
CA ASN A 124 -31.11 -5.19 -17.81
C ASN A 124 -31.79 -6.30 -17.01
N GLN A 125 -31.07 -7.39 -16.74
CA GLN A 125 -31.58 -8.50 -15.93
C GLN A 125 -31.66 -8.12 -14.46
N VAL A 126 -30.67 -7.41 -13.92
CA VAL A 126 -30.75 -6.85 -12.55
C VAL A 126 -31.94 -5.92 -12.41
N LYS A 127 -32.18 -5.03 -13.39
CA LYS A 127 -33.36 -4.15 -13.39
C LYS A 127 -34.68 -4.92 -13.37
N LYS A 128 -34.79 -6.01 -14.13
CA LYS A 128 -35.98 -6.89 -14.11
C LYS A 128 -36.17 -7.54 -12.73
N LEU A 129 -35.11 -8.11 -12.16
CA LEU A 129 -35.14 -8.74 -10.83
C LEU A 129 -35.54 -7.75 -9.73
N LYS A 130 -35.00 -6.52 -9.78
CA LYS A 130 -35.36 -5.43 -8.87
C LYS A 130 -36.85 -5.06 -8.97
N LYS A 131 -37.38 -4.89 -10.18
CA LYS A 131 -38.82 -4.59 -10.39
C LYS A 131 -39.72 -5.73 -9.93
N GLU A 132 -39.32 -6.99 -10.10
CA GLU A 132 -40.05 -8.14 -9.57
C GLU A 132 -40.06 -8.15 -8.03
N GLN A 133 -38.93 -7.84 -7.41
CA GLN A 133 -38.81 -7.75 -5.95
C GLN A 133 -39.69 -6.62 -5.38
N GLU A 134 -39.65 -5.43 -5.99
CA GLU A 134 -40.46 -4.28 -5.56
C GLU A 134 -41.97 -4.56 -5.67
N LYS A 135 -42.42 -5.21 -6.75
CA LYS A 135 -43.83 -5.64 -6.90
C LYS A 135 -44.25 -6.63 -5.82
N GLN A 136 -43.36 -7.53 -5.39
CA GLN A 136 -43.65 -8.48 -4.32
C GLN A 136 -43.70 -7.83 -2.94
N GLN A 137 -42.84 -6.84 -2.68
CA GLN A 137 -42.81 -6.09 -1.42
C GLN A 137 -43.96 -5.09 -1.30
N GLN A 138 -44.41 -4.46 -2.39
CA GLN A 138 -45.61 -3.60 -2.39
C GLN A 138 -46.89 -4.36 -1.99
N GLY A 139 -46.94 -5.67 -2.22
CA GLY A 139 -48.03 -6.54 -1.75
C GLY A 139 -47.90 -7.02 -0.29
N GLY A 140 -46.95 -6.49 0.49
CA GLY A 140 -46.65 -6.96 1.84
C GLY A 140 -45.97 -5.90 2.72
N GLY A 141 -46.68 -4.81 3.02
CA GLY A 141 -46.59 -3.98 4.25
C GLY A 141 -45.27 -3.31 4.69
N ILE A 142 -44.08 -3.79 4.28
CA ILE A 142 -42.79 -3.31 4.78
C ILE A 142 -42.10 -2.51 3.69
N ARG A 143 -42.20 -1.18 3.78
CA ARG A 143 -41.34 -0.25 3.02
C ARG A 143 -39.94 -0.29 3.63
N VAL A 144 -38.99 -0.89 2.94
CA VAL A 144 -37.56 -0.67 3.22
C VAL A 144 -37.26 0.80 2.92
N ILE A 145 -36.98 1.57 3.97
CA ILE A 145 -36.52 2.95 3.87
C ILE A 145 -35.09 2.91 3.30
N GLY A 146 -34.97 2.89 1.99
CA GLY A 146 -33.68 2.88 1.29
C GLY A 146 -33.72 3.20 -0.20
N GLY A 147 -34.89 3.31 -0.82
CA GLY A 147 -35.03 3.57 -2.27
C GLY A 147 -35.35 5.03 -2.57
N MET A 148 -34.37 5.93 -2.49
CA MET A 148 -34.47 7.31 -3.05
C MET A 148 -33.99 7.38 -4.50
N ALA A 149 -34.07 6.28 -5.23
CA ALA A 149 -33.51 6.17 -6.56
C ALA A 149 -34.62 5.65 -7.50
N GLY A 150 -35.13 6.50 -8.40
CA GLY A 150 -36.20 6.14 -9.33
C GLY A 150 -35.85 4.96 -10.24
N ASP A 151 -36.83 4.41 -10.96
CA ASP A 151 -36.72 3.21 -11.82
C ASP A 151 -35.51 3.23 -12.80
N ASP A 152 -35.03 4.41 -13.18
CA ASP A 152 -33.91 4.62 -14.13
C ASP A 152 -32.63 5.21 -13.50
N SER A 153 -32.53 5.17 -12.18
CA SER A 153 -31.32 5.63 -11.47
C SER A 153 -30.26 4.53 -11.38
N TYR A 154 -28.99 4.94 -11.46
CA TYR A 154 -27.83 4.08 -11.26
C TYR A 154 -27.14 4.48 -9.96
N GLU A 155 -26.64 3.50 -9.20
CA GLU A 155 -25.93 3.75 -7.94
C GLU A 155 -24.53 4.32 -8.15
N ARG A 156 -23.82 3.84 -9.18
CA ARG A 156 -22.47 4.27 -9.54
C ARG A 156 -22.29 4.22 -11.05
N VAL A 157 -21.46 5.12 -11.58
CA VAL A 157 -20.96 5.07 -12.95
C VAL A 157 -19.44 4.94 -12.90
N LEU A 158 -18.90 3.92 -13.57
CA LEU A 158 -17.47 3.74 -13.74
C LEU A 158 -17.03 4.44 -15.03
N VAL A 159 -15.99 5.26 -14.94
CA VAL A 159 -15.46 5.99 -16.10
C VAL A 159 -13.99 5.63 -16.27
N LYS A 160 -13.65 5.01 -17.41
CA LYS A 160 -12.25 4.71 -17.76
C LYS A 160 -11.68 5.83 -18.63
N VAL A 161 -10.61 6.46 -18.14
CA VAL A 161 -9.89 7.51 -18.86
C VAL A 161 -8.68 6.88 -19.59
N LYS A 162 -8.38 7.36 -20.81
CA LYS A 162 -7.27 6.82 -21.63
C LYS A 162 -5.90 7.02 -20.97
N ASN A 163 -5.67 8.19 -20.36
CA ASN A 163 -4.41 8.53 -19.70
C ASN A 163 -4.64 8.87 -18.23
N ILE A 164 -3.69 8.48 -17.38
CA ILE A 164 -3.73 8.78 -15.95
C ILE A 164 -3.69 10.29 -15.65
N ASN A 165 -2.96 11.06 -16.46
CA ASN A 165 -2.81 12.51 -16.30
C ASN A 165 -4.12 13.27 -16.58
N ASP A 166 -5.05 12.67 -17.33
CA ASP A 166 -6.33 13.27 -17.66
C ASP A 166 -7.41 13.01 -16.60
N VAL A 167 -7.15 12.09 -15.65
CA VAL A 167 -8.12 11.68 -14.63
C VAL A 167 -8.59 12.87 -13.80
N ASP A 168 -7.67 13.74 -13.39
CA ASP A 168 -7.99 14.92 -12.58
C ASP A 168 -8.93 15.88 -13.33
N ARG A 169 -8.60 16.16 -14.59
CA ARG A 169 -9.40 17.06 -15.45
C ARG A 169 -10.80 16.50 -15.71
N VAL A 170 -10.90 15.19 -15.95
CA VAL A 170 -12.19 14.52 -16.16
C VAL A 170 -13.00 14.51 -14.86
N GLN A 171 -12.34 14.22 -13.73
CA GLN A 171 -12.95 14.22 -12.41
C GLN A 171 -13.54 15.59 -12.06
N GLU A 172 -12.79 16.67 -12.31
CA GLU A 172 -13.23 18.03 -12.05
C GLU A 172 -14.47 18.40 -12.88
N LYS A 173 -14.48 18.08 -14.18
CA LYS A 173 -15.68 18.27 -15.03
C LYS A 173 -16.90 17.50 -14.53
N ILE A 174 -16.70 16.27 -14.05
CA ILE A 174 -17.82 15.47 -13.51
C ILE A 174 -18.32 16.05 -12.18
N LYS A 175 -17.42 16.61 -11.35
CA LYS A 175 -17.80 17.35 -10.13
C LYS A 175 -18.60 18.61 -10.46
N GLU A 176 -18.20 19.37 -11.49
CA GLU A 176 -18.94 20.55 -11.96
C GLU A 176 -20.36 20.21 -12.42
N MET A 177 -20.57 19.00 -12.96
CA MET A 177 -21.90 18.50 -13.32
C MET A 177 -22.76 18.11 -12.09
N GLY A 178 -22.23 18.22 -10.88
CA GLY A 178 -22.95 17.96 -9.62
C GLY A 178 -22.83 16.53 -9.10
N PHE A 179 -21.95 15.70 -9.68
CA PHE A 179 -21.75 14.32 -9.24
C PHE A 179 -20.59 14.19 -8.25
N GLY A 180 -20.78 13.37 -7.21
CA GLY A 180 -19.69 12.93 -6.35
C GLY A 180 -18.77 11.99 -7.13
N THR A 181 -17.47 12.24 -7.07
CA THR A 181 -16.46 11.43 -7.78
C THR A 181 -15.35 10.99 -6.84
N TYR A 182 -14.84 9.80 -7.13
CA TYR A 182 -13.73 9.19 -6.44
C TYR A 182 -12.85 8.50 -7.48
N SER A 183 -11.53 8.73 -7.41
CA SER A 183 -10.59 8.07 -8.30
C SER A 183 -9.46 7.39 -7.53
N LEU A 184 -8.88 6.37 -8.17
CA LEU A 184 -7.66 5.73 -7.67
C LEU A 184 -6.48 6.73 -7.61
N SER A 185 -6.52 7.79 -8.43
CA SER A 185 -5.56 8.89 -8.40
C SER A 185 -5.60 9.67 -7.09
N ASP A 186 -6.78 9.83 -6.47
CA ASP A 186 -6.92 10.52 -5.18
C ASP A 186 -6.27 9.73 -4.03
N ILE A 187 -6.46 8.40 -3.99
CA ILE A 187 -5.77 7.52 -3.05
C ILE A 187 -4.26 7.62 -3.23
N ARG A 188 -3.79 7.52 -4.48
CA ARG A 188 -2.37 7.60 -4.81
C ARG A 188 -1.77 8.94 -4.38
N LYS A 189 -2.46 10.06 -4.64
CA LYS A 189 -2.02 11.39 -4.23
C LYS A 189 -1.92 11.51 -2.72
N SER A 190 -2.95 11.07 -1.99
CA SER A 190 -2.95 11.06 -0.54
C SER A 190 -1.78 10.25 0.03
N MET A 191 -1.55 9.04 -0.50
CA MET A 191 -0.41 8.19 -0.12
C MET A 191 0.94 8.84 -0.44
N GLN A 192 1.06 9.50 -1.59
CA GLN A 192 2.27 10.23 -1.99
C GLN A 192 2.53 11.44 -1.10
N GLU A 193 1.51 12.20 -0.73
CA GLU A 193 1.60 13.36 0.14
C GLU A 193 1.99 12.97 1.56
N GLN A 194 1.37 11.91 2.09
CA GLN A 194 1.75 11.32 3.37
C GLN A 194 3.21 10.83 3.34
N SER A 195 3.61 10.11 2.28
CA SER A 195 4.98 9.63 2.11
C SER A 195 5.98 10.79 2.04
N ARG A 196 5.67 11.86 1.30
CA ARG A 196 6.51 13.08 1.21
C ARG A 196 6.64 13.76 2.57
N THR A 197 5.57 13.83 3.34
CA THR A 197 5.57 14.42 4.69
C THR A 197 6.52 13.65 5.61
N VAL A 198 6.40 12.31 5.62
CA VAL A 198 7.29 11.43 6.39
C VAL A 198 8.74 11.56 5.94
N GLN A 199 9.00 11.58 4.63
CA GLN A 199 10.35 11.78 4.07
C GLN A 199 10.94 13.13 4.48
N THR A 200 10.14 14.19 4.50
CA THR A 200 10.60 15.53 4.89
C THR A 200 11.00 15.58 6.36
N ILE A 201 10.20 14.97 7.25
CA ILE A 201 10.50 14.89 8.67
C ILE A 201 11.78 14.08 8.91
N LEU A 202 11.87 12.88 8.33
CA LEU A 202 13.05 12.02 8.43
C LEU A 202 14.30 12.69 7.85
N GLY A 203 14.15 13.38 6.72
CA GLY A 203 15.22 14.17 6.10
C GLY A 203 15.69 15.30 7.02
N GLY A 204 14.77 16.00 7.70
CA GLY A 204 15.10 17.02 8.70
C GLY A 204 15.87 16.45 9.90
N ILE A 205 15.41 15.33 10.47
CA ILE A 205 16.09 14.63 11.57
C ILE A 205 17.49 14.17 11.12
N GLY A 206 17.59 13.65 9.90
CA GLY A 206 18.85 13.25 9.27
C GLY A 206 19.82 14.42 9.13
N ALA A 207 19.34 15.58 8.69
CA ALA A 207 20.16 16.78 8.55
C ALA A 207 20.70 17.29 9.90
N ILE A 208 19.88 17.28 10.95
CA ILE A 208 20.31 17.66 12.31
C ILE A 208 21.36 16.66 12.82
N SER A 209 21.10 15.36 12.68
CA SER A 209 22.03 14.30 13.08
C SER A 209 23.37 14.42 12.37
N LEU A 210 23.35 14.72 11.06
CA LEU A 210 24.54 14.95 10.26
C LEU A 210 25.32 16.18 10.74
N PHE A 211 24.62 17.26 11.08
CA PHE A 211 25.25 18.47 11.61
C PHE A 211 25.95 18.20 12.94
N VAL A 212 25.31 17.47 13.86
CA VAL A 212 25.92 17.07 15.13
C VAL A 212 27.14 16.17 14.89
N ALA A 213 27.06 15.21 13.96
CA ALA A 213 28.18 14.36 13.59
C ALA A 213 29.36 15.17 13.02
N ALA A 214 29.08 16.14 12.16
CA ALA A 214 30.07 17.05 11.59
C ALA A 214 30.82 17.86 12.66
N LEU A 215 30.11 18.36 13.68
CA LEU A 215 30.72 19.02 14.83
C LEU A 215 31.58 18.07 15.65
N GLY A 216 31.13 16.82 15.83
CA GLY A 216 31.88 15.76 16.48
C GLY A 216 33.22 15.50 15.79
N ILE A 217 33.21 15.27 14.47
CA ILE A 217 34.42 15.10 13.65
C ILE A 217 35.35 16.31 13.80
N THR A 218 34.80 17.52 13.72
CA THR A 218 35.57 18.75 13.85
C THR A 218 36.30 18.82 15.19
N ASN A 219 35.60 18.50 16.28
CA ASN A 219 36.18 18.54 17.62
C ASN A 219 37.28 17.49 17.82
N THR A 220 37.05 16.25 17.37
CA THR A 220 38.06 15.19 17.42
C THR A 220 39.30 15.56 16.60
N MET A 221 39.12 16.14 15.40
CA MET A 221 40.24 16.58 14.58
C MET A 221 41.03 17.72 15.21
N ILE A 222 40.36 18.69 15.85
CA ILE A 222 41.04 19.75 16.61
C ILE A 222 41.89 19.14 17.72
N MET A 223 41.34 18.21 18.49
CA MET A 223 42.06 17.54 19.58
C MET A 223 43.28 16.75 19.07
N SER A 224 43.12 15.95 18.01
CA SER A 224 44.20 15.19 17.36
C SER A 224 45.36 16.12 16.90
N ILE A 225 45.03 17.28 16.33
CA ILE A 225 46.04 18.27 15.91
C ILE A 225 46.80 18.82 17.11
N TYR A 226 46.12 19.10 18.23
CA TYR A 226 46.77 19.60 19.44
C TYR A 226 47.75 18.59 20.04
N GLU A 227 47.36 17.32 20.09
CA GLU A 227 48.21 16.22 20.57
C GLU A 227 49.43 16.02 19.65
N ARG A 228 49.26 16.18 18.33
CA ARG A 228 50.33 16.02 17.32
C ARG A 228 51.06 17.31 16.94
N THR A 229 50.95 18.37 17.75
CA THR A 229 51.59 19.68 17.50
C THR A 229 53.11 19.57 17.23
N ARG A 230 53.82 18.78 18.04
CA ARG A 230 55.26 18.56 17.91
C ARG A 230 55.63 17.89 16.59
N GLU A 231 54.86 16.88 16.18
CA GLU A 231 55.06 16.17 14.90
C GLU A 231 54.89 17.12 13.71
N ILE A 232 53.87 17.99 13.76
CA ILE A 232 53.62 19.02 12.74
C ILE A 232 54.78 20.02 12.69
N GLY A 233 55.34 20.40 13.84
CA GLY A 233 56.52 21.27 13.93
C GLY A 233 57.75 20.65 13.27
N ILE A 234 58.02 19.37 13.54
CA ILE A 234 59.15 18.63 12.94
C ILE A 234 58.99 18.52 11.41
N MET A 235 57.80 18.18 10.92
CA MET A 235 57.52 18.12 9.47
C MET A 235 57.78 19.45 8.77
N LYS A 236 57.41 20.58 9.39
CA LYS A 236 57.66 21.92 8.84
C LYS A 236 59.15 22.26 8.79
N VAL A 237 59.94 21.87 9.80
CA VAL A 237 61.38 22.13 9.84
C VAL A 237 62.15 21.26 8.83
N LEU A 238 61.67 20.03 8.58
CA LEU A 238 62.21 19.15 7.54
C LEU A 238 61.87 19.59 6.10
N GLY A 239 61.08 20.65 5.95
CA GLY A 239 60.75 21.23 4.64
C GLY A 239 59.50 20.65 3.97
N CYS A 240 58.63 19.93 4.68
CA CYS A 240 57.36 19.50 4.10
C CYS A 240 56.49 20.71 3.71
N ALA A 241 55.87 20.65 2.54
CA ALA A 241 54.96 21.70 2.11
C ALA A 241 53.72 21.76 3.01
N ILE A 242 53.28 22.97 3.32
CA ILE A 242 52.08 23.23 4.14
C ILE A 242 50.83 22.56 3.50
N SER A 243 50.81 22.43 2.18
CA SER A 243 49.77 21.72 1.42
C SER A 243 49.70 20.22 1.73
N ASP A 244 50.83 19.58 2.01
CA ASP A 244 50.90 18.13 2.23
C ASP A 244 50.38 17.79 3.62
N ILE A 245 50.75 18.60 4.62
CA ILE A 245 50.20 18.52 5.98
C ILE A 245 48.68 18.70 5.94
N ARG A 246 48.17 19.66 5.16
CA ARG A 246 46.73 19.85 5.00
C ARG A 246 46.06 18.64 4.35
N ARG A 247 46.64 18.09 3.28
CA ARG A 247 46.10 16.92 2.58
C ARG A 247 46.05 15.70 3.50
N LEU A 248 47.05 15.53 4.36
CA LEU A 248 47.08 14.45 5.36
C LEU A 248 45.88 14.53 6.31
N PHE A 249 45.64 15.70 6.92
CA PHE A 249 44.50 15.86 7.84
C PHE A 249 43.13 15.83 7.13
N LEU A 250 43.03 16.35 5.89
CA LEU A 250 41.82 16.18 5.09
C LEU A 250 41.57 14.71 4.77
N PHE A 251 42.63 13.95 4.45
CA PHE A 251 42.51 12.52 4.17
C PHE A 251 42.06 11.75 5.43
N GLU A 252 42.60 12.06 6.61
CA GLU A 252 42.16 11.48 7.89
C GLU A 252 40.66 11.75 8.13
N ALA A 253 40.20 13.00 7.94
CA ALA A 253 38.80 13.37 8.10
C ALA A 253 37.88 12.72 7.04
N GLY A 254 38.34 12.65 5.77
CA GLY A 254 37.64 11.96 4.70
C GLY A 254 37.52 10.45 4.96
N MET A 255 38.57 9.84 5.51
CA MET A 255 38.58 8.41 5.86
C MET A 255 37.62 8.11 7.02
N ILE A 256 37.52 9.01 8.02
CA ILE A 256 36.50 8.92 9.08
C ILE A 256 35.09 8.96 8.46
N GLY A 257 34.83 9.90 7.55
CA GLY A 257 33.55 10.00 6.84
C GLY A 257 33.24 8.76 5.99
N PHE A 258 34.24 8.25 5.26
CA PHE A 258 34.12 7.05 4.43
C PHE A 258 33.81 5.81 5.25
N LEU A 259 34.60 5.53 6.29
CA LEU A 259 34.40 4.37 7.17
C LEU A 259 33.07 4.46 7.92
N GLY A 260 32.70 5.66 8.40
CA GLY A 260 31.40 5.92 9.00
C GLY A 260 30.25 5.67 8.03
N GLY A 261 30.39 6.07 6.77
CA GLY A 261 29.42 5.79 5.70
C GLY A 261 29.26 4.30 5.41
N VAL A 262 30.37 3.57 5.28
CA VAL A 262 30.36 2.11 5.05
C VAL A 262 29.71 1.36 6.21
N LEU A 263 30.07 1.70 7.45
CA LEU A 263 29.45 1.11 8.64
C LEU A 263 27.98 1.49 8.77
N GLY A 264 27.62 2.73 8.48
CA GLY A 264 26.24 3.19 8.47
C GLY A 264 25.37 2.43 7.48
N ILE A 265 25.89 2.12 6.30
CA ILE A 265 25.19 1.30 5.30
C ILE A 265 25.04 -0.13 5.78
N ALA A 266 26.09 -0.74 6.34
CA ALA A 266 26.02 -2.09 6.88
C ALA A 266 24.93 -2.20 7.97
N LEU A 267 24.86 -1.22 8.86
CA LEU A 267 23.80 -1.12 9.88
C LEU A 267 22.43 -0.88 9.25
N SER A 268 22.33 -0.06 8.20
CA SER A 268 21.08 0.23 7.50
C SER A 268 20.49 -1.02 6.83
N TYR A 269 21.33 -1.81 6.14
CA TYR A 269 20.91 -3.09 5.57
C TYR A 269 20.55 -4.10 6.66
N GLY A 270 21.31 -4.15 7.76
CA GLY A 270 20.98 -4.99 8.92
C GLY A 270 19.59 -4.66 9.52
N ALA A 271 19.31 -3.37 9.71
CA ALA A 271 18.00 -2.89 10.18
C ALA A 271 16.88 -3.17 9.16
N SER A 272 17.14 -2.97 7.86
CA SER A 272 16.20 -3.27 6.78
C SER A 272 15.78 -4.74 6.76
N LEU A 273 16.74 -5.67 6.90
CA LEU A 273 16.46 -7.11 6.99
C LEU A 273 15.64 -7.48 8.22
N LEU A 274 15.95 -6.88 9.38
CA LEU A 274 15.18 -7.09 10.60
C LEU A 274 13.75 -6.58 10.47
N LEU A 275 13.56 -5.41 9.86
CA LEU A 275 12.25 -4.82 9.62
C LEU A 275 11.43 -5.62 8.61
N ASN A 276 12.03 -6.11 7.53
CA ASN A 276 11.31 -6.94 6.55
C ASN A 276 10.88 -8.28 7.19
N LYS A 277 11.73 -8.89 8.02
CA LYS A 277 11.41 -10.14 8.73
C LYS A 277 10.34 -9.95 9.82
N ALA A 278 10.44 -8.87 10.60
CA ALA A 278 9.46 -8.58 11.67
C ALA A 278 8.14 -8.05 11.11
N GLY A 279 8.18 -7.23 10.07
CA GLY A 279 7.03 -6.65 9.39
C GLY A 279 6.21 -7.69 8.64
N ALA A 280 6.86 -8.70 8.03
CA ALA A 280 6.15 -9.86 7.48
C ALA A 280 5.34 -10.60 8.56
N GLY A 281 5.89 -10.74 9.77
CA GLY A 281 5.18 -11.36 10.90
C GLY A 281 4.00 -10.52 11.43
N PHE A 282 4.14 -9.19 11.45
CA PHE A 282 3.10 -8.27 11.95
C PHE A 282 1.95 -8.08 10.94
N MET A 283 2.26 -7.95 9.64
CA MET A 283 1.24 -7.89 8.59
C MET A 283 0.43 -9.18 8.49
N ASN A 284 1.08 -10.35 8.64
CA ASN A 284 0.36 -11.64 8.67
C ASN A 284 -0.58 -11.78 9.89
N ARG A 285 -0.25 -11.20 11.06
CA ARG A 285 -1.10 -11.27 12.25
C ARG A 285 -2.21 -10.22 12.33
N GLY A 286 -2.02 -9.06 11.70
CA GLY A 286 -2.94 -7.91 11.80
C GLY A 286 -4.11 -7.91 10.82
N GLY A 287 -4.33 -8.98 10.04
CA GLY A 287 -5.36 -9.02 8.98
C GLY A 287 -5.07 -8.12 7.76
N MET A 288 -3.95 -7.38 7.78
CA MET A 288 -3.43 -6.58 6.67
C MET A 288 -2.57 -7.39 5.69
N GLY A 289 -2.27 -8.65 5.99
CA GLY A 289 -1.65 -9.62 5.08
C GLY A 289 -2.66 -10.24 4.11
N MET A 290 -3.61 -9.45 3.61
CA MET A 290 -4.68 -9.94 2.73
C MET A 290 -4.19 -10.30 1.31
N TYR A 291 -2.91 -10.03 1.02
CA TYR A 291 -2.30 -10.30 -0.27
C TYR A 291 -0.97 -11.00 -0.02
N GLY A 292 -0.86 -12.26 -0.44
CA GLY A 292 0.28 -13.15 -0.23
C GLY A 292 1.59 -12.74 -0.91
N GLU A 293 1.76 -11.46 -1.23
CA GLU A 293 3.03 -10.89 -1.66
C GLU A 293 3.69 -10.19 -0.49
N VAL A 294 4.85 -10.72 -0.06
CA VAL A 294 5.73 -10.07 0.90
C VAL A 294 6.28 -8.82 0.22
N TYR A 295 5.56 -7.70 0.33
CA TYR A 295 6.11 -6.42 -0.08
C TYR A 295 7.30 -6.08 0.82
N ASP A 296 8.49 -5.98 0.23
CA ASP A 296 9.67 -5.49 0.93
C ASP A 296 9.40 -4.06 1.41
N ILE A 297 9.13 -3.91 2.71
CA ILE A 297 8.80 -2.63 3.36
C ILE A 297 9.97 -1.65 3.20
N SER A 298 11.20 -2.16 3.15
CA SER A 298 12.42 -1.40 2.98
C SER A 298 13.21 -1.93 1.79
N VAL A 299 13.22 -1.18 0.68
CA VAL A 299 14.09 -1.41 -0.47
C VAL A 299 15.11 -0.28 -0.51
N ILE A 300 16.39 -0.61 -0.32
CA ILE A 300 17.51 0.34 -0.43
C ILE A 300 18.19 0.10 -1.80
N PRO A 301 17.97 0.96 -2.80
CA PRO A 301 18.64 0.87 -4.08
C PRO A 301 20.16 0.92 -3.92
N VAL A 302 20.87 0.11 -4.70
CA VAL A 302 22.34 0.05 -4.69
C VAL A 302 22.98 1.42 -4.95
N TRP A 303 22.37 2.24 -5.82
CA TRP A 303 22.86 3.58 -6.09
C TRP A 303 22.79 4.51 -4.86
N LEU A 304 21.76 4.38 -4.02
CA LEU A 304 21.62 5.17 -2.78
C LEU A 304 22.69 4.78 -1.76
N ALA A 305 23.08 3.51 -1.70
CA ALA A 305 24.16 3.06 -0.86
C ALA A 305 25.49 3.71 -1.28
N PHE A 306 25.84 3.67 -2.58
CA PHE A 306 27.06 4.35 -3.03
C PHE A 306 27.01 5.87 -2.85
N ALA A 307 25.86 6.48 -3.13
CA ALA A 307 25.65 7.91 -2.94
C ALA A 307 25.81 8.32 -1.46
N SER A 308 25.35 7.50 -0.51
CA SER A 308 25.46 7.81 0.92
C SER A 308 26.89 7.71 1.44
N VAL A 309 27.71 6.74 0.98
CA VAL A 309 29.16 6.72 1.30
C VAL A 309 29.84 7.97 0.74
N GLY A 310 29.57 8.31 -0.52
CA GLY A 310 30.14 9.49 -1.16
C GLY A 310 29.77 10.76 -0.39
N PHE A 311 28.49 10.90 -0.03
CA PHE A 311 27.99 12.01 0.76
C PHE A 311 28.64 12.08 2.15
N ALA A 312 28.73 10.97 2.88
CA ALA A 312 29.39 10.91 4.19
C ALA A 312 30.88 11.29 4.11
N THR A 313 31.56 10.87 3.05
CA THR A 313 32.96 11.24 2.78
C THR A 313 33.10 12.74 2.56
N VAL A 314 32.21 13.34 1.75
CA VAL A 314 32.19 14.79 1.50
C VAL A 314 31.95 15.56 2.81
N VAL A 315 31.00 15.11 3.63
CA VAL A 315 30.71 15.74 4.93
C VAL A 315 31.95 15.65 5.84
N GLY A 316 32.61 14.49 5.92
CA GLY A 316 33.86 14.33 6.67
C GLY A 316 34.96 15.30 6.20
N LEU A 317 35.14 15.44 4.89
CA LEU A 317 36.09 16.39 4.31
C LEU A 317 35.76 17.85 4.65
N VAL A 318 34.48 18.24 4.57
CA VAL A 318 34.02 19.60 4.90
C VAL A 318 34.24 19.89 6.38
N SER A 319 33.91 18.95 7.26
CA SER A 319 34.15 19.07 8.72
C SER A 319 35.64 19.16 9.05
N GLY A 320 36.48 18.37 8.37
CA GLY A 320 37.94 18.35 8.54
C GLY A 320 38.66 19.57 7.97
N PHE A 321 38.02 20.35 7.11
CA PHE A 321 38.63 21.47 6.41
C PHE A 321 39.08 22.58 7.35
N TYR A 322 38.22 22.98 8.29
CA TYR A 322 38.51 24.00 9.28
C TYR A 322 39.70 23.62 10.20
N PRO A 323 39.70 22.44 10.86
CA PRO A 323 40.83 22.02 11.70
C PRO A 323 42.13 21.88 10.91
N ALA A 324 42.10 21.28 9.71
CA ALA A 324 43.29 21.18 8.87
C ALA A 324 43.87 22.55 8.52
N ARG A 325 43.01 23.57 8.29
CA ARG A 325 43.46 24.95 8.09
C ARG A 325 44.09 25.57 9.33
N ARG A 326 43.60 25.20 10.52
CA ARG A 326 44.16 25.65 11.80
C ARG A 326 45.54 25.02 12.06
N ALA A 327 45.75 23.74 11.77
CA ALA A 327 47.04 23.05 11.89
C ALA A 327 48.17 23.73 11.09
N MET A 328 47.83 24.24 9.90
CA MET A 328 48.79 24.95 9.06
C MET A 328 49.34 26.23 9.72
N LYS A 329 48.56 26.88 10.60
CA LYS A 329 48.94 28.15 11.25
C LYS A 329 49.80 27.99 12.50
N LEU A 330 50.02 26.77 13.00
CA LEU A 330 50.88 26.53 14.16
C LEU A 330 52.35 26.85 13.84
N SER A 331 53.03 27.62 14.69
CA SER A 331 54.44 27.97 14.51
C SER A 331 55.34 26.77 14.81
N ALA A 332 56.30 26.49 13.92
CA ALA A 332 57.25 25.38 14.10
C ALA A 332 58.22 25.63 15.27
N LEU A 333 58.61 26.90 15.49
CA LEU A 333 59.48 27.31 16.59
C LEU A 333 58.79 27.22 17.95
N GLU A 334 57.51 27.59 18.03
CA GLU A 334 56.74 27.46 19.28
C GLU A 334 56.45 26.01 19.62
N ALA A 335 56.18 25.16 18.62
CA ALA A 335 55.90 23.73 18.81
C ALA A 335 57.11 22.91 19.29
N ILE A 336 58.34 23.38 19.05
CA ILE A 336 59.57 22.73 19.52
C ILE A 336 60.03 23.30 20.87
N ARG A 337 59.71 24.56 21.16
CA ARG A 337 60.11 25.27 22.39
C ARG A 337 59.17 25.03 23.57
N THR A 338 58.01 24.41 23.36
CA THR A 338 57.08 24.07 24.45
C THR A 338 57.62 22.90 25.26
N GLU A 339 58.40 23.22 26.29
CA GLU A 339 58.47 22.52 27.58
C GLU A 339 58.09 23.50 28.69
#